data_AF-A0A2T6DLV1-F1
#
_entry.id   AF-A0A2T6DLV1-F1
#
_cell.length_a   1.000
_cell.length_b   1.000
_cell.length_c   1.000
_cell.angle_alpha   90.00
_cell.angle_beta   90.00
_cell.angle_gamma   90.00
#
_symmetry.space_group_name_H-M   'P 1'
#
loop_
_entity.id
_entity.type
_entity.pdbx_description
1 polymer ?
#
loop_
_entity_poly.entity_id
_entity_poly.type
_entity_poly.pdbx_seq_one_letter_code
_entity_poly.pdbx_strand_id
1 'polypeptide(L)'
;MSSSPPQRPDLTAKVRALPHKPGVYLYKDRFQRVIYVGKANDLHRRVSQYFHPSRRMTADRKTRALIESIWDVETHVVKSNTESLLLEGKLIKEFRPRYNVSFRDDKHFLMVKVNMADPIPRFQLTRMRSDDGARYFGPFAHSGSLRSTLQVLKLRFHLRSCRAQTPGEADFKHCLDHVIQNCSAPCINRISREDYRAQVQAACEFLEGRSTEMVKQLETEMKAAAAKLDFERAASLRNLLEDLRKTTAPTKRFHRQFVTTVKPQEDMEELGRALEMKEAPQIIECFDISNISTTYIVASMVCFRGGKPDNSNYRRYRIRTIRGQDDFASMAEVVRRRYQRVQTEGIRMPSLVVVDGGKGQLGAAHGVLKELGLGDLPLIGLAKEREEIFRPGISEPLVLDHGTGALRLLQRVRDEAHRFANGYHQVLLRQRVRESVLDDCPGVSENRKKLLLQRFGSIERLRKASEAELATVEGIGPKLAAGIAEYLGKYRNRRTQLAAVQDDAPAADAGDEFESVGDDRPASSRRAARDDVEETEVIELDEISEDDIAEHKGVAGVPAVARQDNASRPEGEPIPPVKRARSSRERMQDASNQSDDNEDEFVYRLK
;
A
#
# COMPACT_ATOMS: atom_id res chain seq x y z
N MET A 1 26.38 10.72 -34.91
CA MET A 1 27.51 10.68 -33.94
C MET A 1 27.22 9.56 -32.94
N SER A 2 28.13 8.59 -32.83
CA SER A 2 27.99 7.41 -31.96
C SER A 2 28.20 7.83 -30.50
N SER A 3 27.12 8.07 -29.74
CA SER A 3 27.23 8.32 -28.31
C SER A 3 27.43 6.98 -27.59
N SER A 4 28.62 6.78 -27.03
CA SER A 4 28.93 5.63 -26.18
C SER A 4 27.88 5.45 -25.07
N PRO A 5 27.57 4.21 -24.65
CA PRO A 5 26.65 3.98 -23.55
C PRO A 5 27.10 4.79 -22.32
N PRO A 6 26.16 5.40 -21.56
CA PRO A 6 26.50 6.24 -20.43
C PRO A 6 27.36 5.45 -19.44
N GLN A 7 28.57 5.94 -19.18
CA GLN A 7 29.46 5.34 -18.19
C GLN A 7 28.82 5.41 -16.81
N ARG A 8 28.98 4.35 -16.02
CA ARG A 8 28.48 4.32 -14.64
C ARG A 8 29.15 5.45 -13.84
N PRO A 9 28.37 6.26 -13.11
CA PRO A 9 28.94 7.29 -12.25
C PRO A 9 29.74 6.64 -11.13
N ASP A 10 30.90 7.21 -10.81
CA ASP A 10 31.67 6.79 -9.64
C ASP A 10 30.98 7.31 -8.37
N LEU A 11 30.35 6.39 -7.64
CA LEU A 11 29.65 6.69 -6.40
C LEU A 11 30.59 6.74 -5.19
N THR A 12 31.87 6.40 -5.35
CA THR A 12 32.83 6.26 -4.24
C THR A 12 32.99 7.57 -3.45
N ALA A 13 33.14 8.69 -4.15
CA ALA A 13 33.25 10.00 -3.52
C ALA A 13 31.97 10.38 -2.75
N LYS A 14 30.80 10.09 -3.34
CA LYS A 14 29.49 10.38 -2.73
C LYS A 14 29.25 9.55 -1.47
N VAL A 15 29.63 8.28 -1.49
CA VAL A 15 29.49 7.36 -0.35
C VAL A 15 30.42 7.74 0.80
N ARG A 16 31.67 8.13 0.49
CA ARG A 16 32.64 8.61 1.51
C ARG A 16 32.22 9.92 2.16
N ALA A 17 31.48 10.77 1.45
CA ALA A 17 30.99 12.04 1.97
C ALA A 17 29.73 11.90 2.86
N LEU A 18 29.19 10.68 3.04
CA LEU A 18 27.99 10.47 3.86
C LEU A 18 28.26 10.74 5.34
N PRO A 19 27.28 11.27 6.08
CA PRO A 19 27.46 11.56 7.51
C PRO A 19 27.37 10.31 8.38
N HIS A 20 28.12 10.29 9.48
CA HIS A 20 28.01 9.32 10.58
C HIS A 20 26.80 9.63 11.48
N LYS A 21 25.60 9.53 10.91
CA LYS A 21 24.32 9.80 11.59
C LYS A 21 23.27 8.77 11.20
N PRO A 22 22.25 8.53 12.04
CA PRO A 22 21.14 7.67 11.67
C PRO A 22 20.33 8.30 10.54
N GLY A 23 19.75 7.46 9.70
CA GLY A 23 19.08 7.93 8.49
C GLY A 23 18.44 6.84 7.67
N VAL A 24 17.82 7.28 6.58
CA VAL A 24 17.31 6.41 5.52
C VAL A 24 18.09 6.71 4.25
N TYR A 25 18.49 5.67 3.53
CA TYR A 25 19.17 5.77 2.25
C TYR A 25 18.29 5.18 1.14
N LEU A 26 18.36 5.79 -0.04
CA LEU A 26 17.62 5.42 -1.23
C LEU A 26 18.62 5.12 -2.34
N TYR A 27 18.50 3.96 -2.95
CA TYR A 27 19.22 3.64 -4.18
C TYR A 27 18.33 3.91 -5.37
N LYS A 28 18.88 4.60 -6.35
CA LYS A 28 18.21 4.92 -7.60
C LYS A 28 18.89 4.24 -8.78
N ASP A 29 18.11 3.91 -9.79
CA ASP A 29 18.61 3.43 -11.08
C ASP A 29 19.05 4.60 -11.99
N ARG A 30 19.49 4.26 -13.20
CA ARG A 30 19.90 5.23 -14.23
C ARG A 30 18.81 6.23 -14.61
N PHE A 31 17.55 5.93 -14.27
CA PHE A 31 16.38 6.74 -14.56
C PHE A 31 15.89 7.53 -13.33
N GLN A 32 16.71 7.61 -12.28
CA GLN A 32 16.38 8.29 -11.02
C GLN A 32 15.20 7.65 -10.26
N ARG A 33 14.86 6.39 -10.53
CA ARG A 33 13.80 5.70 -9.80
C ARG A 33 14.34 4.99 -8.59
N VAL A 34 13.62 5.12 -7.48
CA VAL A 34 13.97 4.46 -6.22
C VAL A 34 13.76 2.95 -6.37
N ILE A 35 14.86 2.21 -6.45
CA ILE A 35 14.87 0.74 -6.57
C ILE A 35 15.00 0.04 -5.22
N TYR A 36 15.51 0.75 -4.20
CA TYR A 36 15.64 0.26 -2.83
C TYR A 36 15.64 1.41 -1.83
N VAL A 37 15.03 1.17 -0.66
CA VAL A 37 15.07 2.05 0.50
C VAL A 37 15.57 1.23 1.69
N GLY A 38 16.48 1.78 2.50
CA GLY A 38 16.96 1.11 3.70
C GLY A 38 17.21 2.07 4.86
N LYS A 39 17.02 1.61 6.09
CA LYS A 39 17.42 2.34 7.31
C LYS A 39 18.86 2.04 7.73
N ALA A 40 19.49 3.02 8.36
CA ALA A 40 20.81 2.91 8.96
C ALA A 40 20.87 3.61 10.32
N ASN A 41 21.58 3.01 11.28
CA ASN A 41 21.99 3.70 12.51
C ASN A 41 23.16 4.66 12.23
N ASP A 42 23.97 4.33 11.21
CA ASP A 42 25.06 5.14 10.68
C ASP A 42 25.05 5.02 9.15
N LEU A 43 24.69 6.11 8.46
CA LEU A 43 24.58 6.14 6.99
C LEU A 43 25.91 5.83 6.30
N HIS A 44 27.01 6.42 6.76
CA HIS A 44 28.33 6.21 6.16
C HIS A 44 28.75 4.74 6.25
N ARG A 45 28.73 4.16 7.46
CA ARG A 45 29.13 2.75 7.68
C ARG A 45 28.22 1.81 6.92
N ARG A 46 26.90 2.03 6.94
CA ARG A 46 25.92 1.13 6.31
C ARG A 46 25.98 1.15 4.79
N VAL A 47 26.05 2.33 4.17
CA VAL A 47 26.08 2.45 2.71
C VAL A 47 27.43 1.97 2.18
N SER A 48 28.54 2.31 2.84
CA SER A 48 29.89 1.87 2.44
C SER A 48 30.04 0.34 2.36
N GLN A 49 29.33 -0.41 3.21
CA GLN A 49 29.33 -1.87 3.17
C GLN A 49 28.91 -2.43 1.80
N TYR A 50 28.01 -1.77 1.06
CA TYR A 50 27.53 -2.24 -0.25
C TYR A 50 28.58 -2.10 -1.35
N PHE A 51 29.48 -1.12 -1.24
CA PHE A 51 30.46 -0.79 -2.26
C PHE A 51 31.85 -1.36 -1.96
N HIS A 52 31.99 -2.15 -0.89
CA HIS A 52 33.25 -2.81 -0.57
C HIS A 52 33.58 -3.91 -1.59
N PRO A 53 34.81 -3.97 -2.15
CA PRO A 53 35.18 -4.93 -3.20
C PRO A 53 34.90 -6.39 -2.85
N SER A 54 35.13 -6.79 -1.59
CA SER A 54 34.89 -8.16 -1.12
C SER A 54 33.42 -8.58 -1.17
N ARG A 55 32.49 -7.64 -1.02
CA ARG A 55 31.05 -7.92 -1.05
C ARG A 55 30.56 -8.28 -2.46
N ARG A 56 31.25 -7.83 -3.51
CA ARG A 56 30.87 -8.14 -4.90
C ARG A 56 30.94 -9.64 -5.22
N MET A 57 31.88 -10.34 -4.58
CA MET A 57 32.09 -11.79 -4.75
C MET A 57 31.25 -12.64 -3.78
N THR A 58 31.00 -12.14 -2.56
CA THR A 58 30.33 -12.89 -1.49
C THR A 58 28.83 -12.62 -1.36
N ALA A 59 28.33 -11.53 -1.94
CA ALA A 59 26.91 -11.19 -1.87
C ALA A 59 26.04 -12.22 -2.58
N ASP A 60 24.84 -12.43 -2.05
CA ASP A 60 23.78 -13.22 -2.67
C ASP A 60 23.36 -12.62 -4.02
N ARG A 61 22.71 -13.45 -4.84
CA ARG A 61 22.33 -13.09 -6.21
C ARG A 61 21.44 -11.84 -6.28
N LYS A 62 20.59 -11.61 -5.27
CA LYS A 62 19.69 -10.46 -5.22
C LYS A 62 20.44 -9.18 -4.86
N THR A 63 21.31 -9.21 -3.84
CA THR A 63 22.12 -8.05 -3.46
C THR A 63 23.09 -7.65 -4.56
N ARG A 64 23.67 -8.62 -5.28
CA ARG A 64 24.53 -8.33 -6.44
C ARG A 64 23.78 -7.61 -7.55
N ALA A 65 22.60 -8.11 -7.91
CA ALA A 65 21.74 -7.48 -8.91
C ALA A 65 21.27 -6.07 -8.47
N LEU A 66 21.05 -5.86 -7.16
CA LEU A 66 20.77 -4.53 -6.62
C LEU A 66 21.96 -3.60 -6.83
N ILE A 67 23.16 -3.99 -6.38
CA ILE A 67 24.38 -3.18 -6.48
C ILE A 67 24.67 -2.80 -7.94
N GLU A 68 24.50 -3.74 -8.87
CA GLU A 68 24.66 -3.48 -10.31
C GLU A 68 23.63 -2.51 -10.87
N SER A 69 22.46 -2.37 -10.24
CA SER A 69 21.41 -1.46 -10.68
C SER A 69 21.54 -0.06 -10.06
N ILE A 70 22.44 0.16 -9.11
CA ILE A 70 22.62 1.46 -8.45
C ILE A 70 23.34 2.43 -9.40
N TRP A 71 22.71 3.56 -9.65
CA TRP A 71 23.25 4.69 -10.41
C TRP A 71 23.35 5.95 -9.57
N ASP A 72 22.55 6.08 -8.51
CA ASP A 72 22.65 7.17 -7.57
C ASP A 72 22.26 6.74 -6.15
N VAL A 73 22.80 7.44 -5.15
CA VAL A 73 22.52 7.26 -3.73
C VAL A 73 22.01 8.58 -3.14
N GLU A 74 20.84 8.54 -2.53
CA GLU A 74 20.28 9.66 -1.76
C GLU A 74 20.16 9.27 -0.29
N THR A 75 20.33 10.22 0.63
CA THR A 75 20.19 9.97 2.06
C THR A 75 19.39 11.03 2.78
N HIS A 76 18.69 10.61 3.83
CA HIS A 76 17.92 11.48 4.71
C HIS A 76 18.35 11.21 6.15
N VAL A 77 19.06 12.18 6.73
CA VAL A 77 19.48 12.13 8.13
C VAL A 77 18.28 12.34 9.04
N VAL A 78 18.18 11.51 10.08
CA VAL A 78 17.18 11.62 11.15
C VAL A 78 17.87 11.74 12.51
N LYS A 79 17.11 11.92 13.59
CA LYS A 79 17.69 12.03 14.95
C LYS A 79 17.80 10.69 15.66
N SER A 80 16.98 9.71 15.30
CA SER A 80 16.91 8.42 16.01
C SER A 80 16.64 7.24 15.08
N ASN A 81 16.95 6.03 15.57
CA ASN A 81 16.66 4.78 14.85
C ASN A 81 15.15 4.54 14.69
N THR A 82 14.34 5.02 15.63
CA THR A 82 12.88 4.96 15.54
C THR A 82 12.38 5.84 14.40
N GLU A 83 12.94 7.05 14.25
CA GLU A 83 12.62 7.93 13.15
C GLU A 83 13.04 7.33 11.79
N SER A 84 14.19 6.66 11.70
CA SER A 84 14.63 6.04 10.45
C SER A 84 13.73 4.88 10.04
N LEU A 85 13.23 4.09 11.01
CA LEU A 85 12.26 3.03 10.75
C LEU A 85 10.90 3.56 10.25
N LEU A 86 10.38 4.62 10.88
CA LEU A 86 9.12 5.26 10.45
C LEU A 86 9.25 5.86 9.06
N LEU A 87 10.37 6.54 8.79
CA LEU A 87 10.66 7.14 7.49
C LEU A 87 10.86 6.08 6.40
N GLU A 88 11.61 5.02 6.69
CA GLU A 88 11.80 3.88 5.79
C GLU A 88 10.46 3.28 5.38
N GLY A 89 9.61 2.94 6.36
CA GLY A 89 8.29 2.39 6.06
C GLY A 89 7.40 3.33 5.25
N LYS A 90 7.46 4.65 5.50
CA LYS A 90 6.74 5.65 4.69
C LYS A 90 7.23 5.64 3.23
N LEU A 91 8.55 5.69 3.02
CA LEU A 91 9.16 5.75 1.68
C LEU A 91 9.01 4.44 0.91
N ILE A 92 9.06 3.28 1.57
CA ILE A 92 8.79 1.99 0.92
C ILE A 92 7.34 1.93 0.42
N LYS A 93 6.38 2.46 1.19
CA LYS A 93 4.97 2.50 0.76
C LYS A 93 4.72 3.49 -0.36
N GLU A 94 5.42 4.64 -0.33
CA GLU A 94 5.33 5.68 -1.34
C GLU A 94 5.95 5.23 -2.67
N PHE A 95 7.15 4.65 -2.64
CA PHE A 95 7.89 4.28 -3.85
C PHE A 95 7.70 2.83 -4.31
N ARG A 96 7.23 1.93 -3.43
CA ARG A 96 7.13 0.48 -3.66
C ARG A 96 8.34 -0.12 -4.40
N PRO A 97 9.57 0.14 -3.91
CA PRO A 97 10.81 -0.25 -4.58
C PRO A 97 10.92 -1.75 -4.85
N ARG A 98 11.46 -2.12 -6.02
CA ARG A 98 11.52 -3.50 -6.51
C ARG A 98 12.25 -4.45 -5.55
N TYR A 99 13.34 -4.00 -4.94
CA TYR A 99 14.23 -4.87 -4.15
C TYR A 99 13.83 -4.98 -2.67
N ASN A 100 12.95 -4.12 -2.16
CA ASN A 100 12.39 -4.27 -0.82
C ASN A 100 11.39 -5.44 -0.76
N VAL A 101 11.38 -6.15 0.37
CA VAL A 101 10.47 -7.29 0.62
C VAL A 101 9.53 -6.95 1.76
N SER A 102 10.07 -6.44 2.87
CA SER A 102 9.31 -5.93 4.01
C SER A 102 8.66 -4.56 3.71
N PHE A 103 7.58 -4.25 4.44
CA PHE A 103 6.79 -3.00 4.31
C PHE A 103 6.13 -2.77 2.93
N ARG A 104 6.04 -3.81 2.10
CA ARG A 104 5.25 -3.81 0.85
C ARG A 104 3.77 -4.10 1.07
N ASP A 105 3.40 -4.51 2.28
CA ASP A 105 2.01 -4.66 2.69
C ASP A 105 1.37 -3.31 2.99
N ASP A 106 0.04 -3.25 2.89
CA ASP A 106 -0.70 -2.02 3.17
C ASP A 106 -0.82 -1.73 4.68
N LYS A 107 -0.23 -2.56 5.55
CA LYS A 107 -0.25 -2.39 7.02
C LYS A 107 0.54 -1.16 7.46
N HIS A 108 -0.13 -0.06 7.75
CA HIS A 108 0.52 1.15 8.28
C HIS A 108 0.91 0.98 9.76
N PHE A 109 1.86 1.78 10.22
CA PHE A 109 2.21 1.88 11.64
C PHE A 109 0.97 2.25 12.46
N LEU A 110 0.89 1.73 13.69
CA LEU A 110 -0.23 2.02 14.58
C LEU A 110 -0.18 3.46 15.05
N MET A 111 -1.36 4.04 15.19
CA MET A 111 -1.66 5.34 15.77
C MET A 111 -2.70 5.16 16.86
N VAL A 112 -2.74 6.13 17.76
CA VAL A 112 -3.77 6.21 18.80
C VAL A 112 -4.72 7.32 18.41
N LYS A 113 -6.01 7.00 18.33
CA LYS A 113 -7.10 7.93 18.07
C LYS A 113 -7.91 8.16 19.34
N VAL A 114 -8.23 9.43 19.62
CA VAL A 114 -9.16 9.84 20.67
C VAL A 114 -10.10 10.88 20.10
N ASN A 115 -11.41 10.60 20.11
CA ASN A 115 -12.41 11.59 19.74
C ASN A 115 -12.94 12.28 21.00
N MET A 116 -12.61 13.56 21.19
CA MET A 116 -13.06 14.35 22.34
C MET A 116 -14.53 14.78 22.22
N ALA A 117 -15.08 14.78 21.00
CA ALA A 117 -16.48 15.09 20.74
C ALA A 117 -17.42 13.96 21.19
N ASP A 118 -16.91 12.73 21.31
CA ASP A 118 -17.71 11.61 21.82
C ASP A 118 -18.22 11.93 23.25
N PRO A 119 -19.45 11.54 23.62
CA PRO A 119 -19.98 11.75 24.97
C PRO A 119 -19.13 11.10 26.07
N ILE A 120 -18.51 9.96 25.76
CA ILE A 120 -17.62 9.22 26.65
C ILE A 120 -16.38 8.80 25.85
N PRO A 121 -15.38 9.71 25.71
CA PRO A 121 -14.20 9.48 24.88
C PRO A 121 -13.40 8.23 25.29
N ARG A 122 -12.72 7.64 24.32
CA ARG A 122 -11.84 6.48 24.53
C ARG A 122 -10.61 6.50 23.63
N PHE A 123 -9.56 5.82 24.08
CA PHE A 123 -8.36 5.56 23.29
C PHE A 123 -8.56 4.34 22.39
N GLN A 124 -8.40 4.54 21.08
CA GLN A 124 -8.52 3.49 20.06
C GLN A 124 -7.22 3.35 19.28
N LEU A 125 -6.88 2.11 18.90
CA LEU A 125 -5.79 1.86 17.97
C LEU A 125 -6.30 1.90 16.53
N THR A 126 -5.67 2.68 15.67
CA THR A 126 -5.96 2.76 14.24
C THR A 126 -4.67 2.75 13.44
N ARG A 127 -4.73 2.36 12.17
CA ARG A 127 -3.61 2.44 11.21
C ARG A 127 -3.80 3.56 10.19
N MET A 128 -5.01 4.10 10.10
CA MET A 128 -5.37 5.15 9.17
C MET A 128 -5.88 6.38 9.92
N ARG A 129 -5.52 7.54 9.37
CA ARG A 129 -6.00 8.82 9.84
C ARG A 129 -7.16 9.24 8.94
N SER A 130 -8.24 9.68 9.57
CA SER A 130 -9.41 10.25 8.92
C SER A 130 -9.49 11.73 9.28
N ASP A 131 -10.20 12.52 8.47
CA ASP A 131 -10.46 13.93 8.76
C ASP A 131 -11.76 14.06 9.56
N ASP A 132 -11.77 13.46 10.75
CA ASP A 132 -12.95 13.32 11.61
C ASP A 132 -12.89 14.24 12.85
N GLY A 133 -11.95 15.19 12.88
CA GLY A 133 -11.72 16.08 14.02
C GLY A 133 -11.15 15.40 15.27
N ALA A 134 -10.85 14.10 15.23
CA ALA A 134 -10.27 13.39 16.35
C ALA A 134 -8.79 13.74 16.56
N ARG A 135 -8.30 13.54 17.80
CA ARG A 135 -6.87 13.64 18.13
C ARG A 135 -6.17 12.35 17.74
N TYR A 136 -5.04 12.48 17.06
CA TYR A 136 -4.21 11.36 16.63
C TYR A 136 -2.78 11.49 17.20
N PHE A 137 -2.31 10.44 17.86
CA PHE A 137 -0.95 10.30 18.36
C PHE A 137 -0.20 9.21 17.58
N GLY A 138 1.11 9.39 17.40
CA GLY A 138 1.95 8.53 16.57
C GLY A 138 2.15 9.09 15.15
N PRO A 139 2.58 8.27 14.18
CA PRO A 139 2.68 6.80 14.19
C PRO A 139 3.76 6.23 15.12
N PHE A 140 3.50 5.05 15.69
CA PHE A 140 4.41 4.35 16.61
C PHE A 140 5.11 3.18 15.91
N ALA A 141 6.44 3.13 16.03
CA ALA A 141 7.26 2.08 15.45
C ALA A 141 7.03 0.70 16.10
N HIS A 142 6.79 0.66 17.41
CA HIS A 142 6.70 -0.56 18.19
C HIS A 142 5.28 -0.75 18.71
N SER A 143 4.55 -1.72 18.13
CA SER A 143 3.16 -2.01 18.50
C SER A 143 3.01 -2.60 19.90
N GLY A 144 4.00 -3.37 20.37
CA GLY A 144 4.04 -3.92 21.73
C GLY A 144 4.10 -2.81 22.78
N SER A 145 5.13 -1.97 22.72
CA SER A 145 5.31 -0.83 23.64
C SER A 145 4.12 0.12 23.68
N LEU A 146 3.46 0.33 22.53
CA LEU A 146 2.23 1.12 22.47
C LEU A 146 1.08 0.51 23.28
N ARG A 147 0.88 -0.81 23.17
CA ARG A 147 -0.18 -1.51 23.92
C ARG A 147 0.10 -1.47 25.42
N SER A 148 1.34 -1.72 25.84
CA SER A 148 1.74 -1.60 27.26
C SER A 148 1.50 -0.19 27.79
N THR A 149 1.89 0.83 27.02
CA THR A 149 1.68 2.24 27.40
C THR A 149 0.20 2.58 27.55
N LEU A 150 -0.64 2.16 26.59
CA LEU A 150 -2.10 2.38 26.67
C LEU A 150 -2.73 1.65 27.86
N GLN A 151 -2.23 0.46 28.21
CA GLN A 151 -2.71 -0.25 29.40
C GLN A 151 -2.42 0.54 30.67
N VAL A 152 -1.20 1.07 30.81
CA VAL A 152 -0.84 1.90 31.97
C VAL A 152 -1.61 3.20 32.02
N LEU A 153 -1.87 3.84 30.88
CA LEU A 153 -2.74 5.01 30.79
C LEU A 153 -4.16 4.70 31.30
N LYS A 154 -4.73 3.56 30.88
CA LYS A 154 -6.05 3.14 31.32
C LYS A 154 -6.12 2.94 32.83
N LEU A 155 -5.14 2.24 33.40
CA LEU A 155 -5.06 1.98 34.83
C LEU A 155 -4.91 3.29 35.63
N ARG A 156 -3.98 4.16 35.22
CA ARG A 156 -3.67 5.39 35.96
C ARG A 156 -4.81 6.40 35.94
N PHE A 157 -5.40 6.62 34.77
CA PHE A 157 -6.44 7.63 34.59
C PHE A 157 -7.86 7.05 34.68
N HIS A 158 -7.99 5.78 35.10
CA HIS A 158 -9.26 5.08 35.28
C HIS A 158 -10.17 5.13 34.04
N LEU A 159 -9.56 4.93 32.87
CA LEU A 159 -10.21 5.10 31.57
C LEU A 159 -10.88 3.81 31.10
N ARG A 160 -11.98 3.96 30.38
CA ARG A 160 -12.74 2.81 29.87
C ARG A 160 -11.98 1.99 28.81
N SER A 161 -12.16 0.66 28.84
CA SER A 161 -11.74 -0.25 27.76
C SER A 161 -12.88 -0.72 26.86
N CYS A 162 -14.14 -0.50 27.27
CA CYS A 162 -15.28 -1.16 26.65
C CYS A 162 -15.49 -0.80 25.17
N ARG A 163 -16.03 -1.76 24.41
CA ARG A 163 -16.13 -1.69 22.94
C ARG A 163 -17.27 -0.81 22.44
N ALA A 164 -18.38 -0.70 23.17
CA ALA A 164 -19.52 0.14 22.81
C ALA A 164 -19.11 1.60 22.62
N GLN A 165 -19.71 2.34 21.69
CA GLN A 165 -19.38 3.76 21.50
C GLN A 165 -19.97 4.60 22.65
N THR A 166 -21.25 4.41 22.93
CA THR A 166 -22.00 5.01 24.04
C THR A 166 -22.50 3.92 24.98
N PRO A 167 -21.68 3.48 25.95
CA PRO A 167 -22.03 2.42 26.87
C PRO A 167 -23.11 2.88 27.85
N GLY A 168 -24.04 1.99 28.17
CA GLY A 168 -25.10 2.24 29.16
C GLY A 168 -25.11 1.22 30.29
N GLU A 169 -26.24 1.13 30.99
CA GLU A 169 -26.44 0.19 32.10
C GLU A 169 -26.32 -1.28 31.67
N ALA A 170 -26.78 -1.62 30.47
CA ALA A 170 -26.68 -2.97 29.92
C ALA A 170 -25.20 -3.43 29.76
N ASP A 171 -24.32 -2.54 29.30
CA ASP A 171 -22.88 -2.81 29.19
C ASP A 171 -22.19 -2.86 30.55
N PHE A 172 -22.75 -2.16 31.54
CA PHE A 172 -22.20 -2.07 32.89
C PHE A 172 -22.48 -3.31 33.74
N LYS A 173 -23.61 -4.01 33.51
CA LYS A 173 -24.11 -5.12 34.34
C LYS A 173 -23.06 -6.15 34.75
N HIS A 174 -22.08 -6.43 33.88
CA HIS A 174 -20.98 -7.36 34.13
C HIS A 174 -19.60 -6.75 33.81
N CYS A 175 -19.44 -5.44 34.06
CA CYS A 175 -18.21 -4.72 33.71
C CYS A 175 -17.05 -5.05 34.67
N LEU A 176 -16.14 -5.93 34.22
CA LEU A 176 -14.96 -6.31 35.00
C LEU A 176 -14.04 -5.12 35.30
N ASP A 177 -13.83 -4.22 34.34
CA ASP A 177 -12.93 -3.06 34.50
C ASP A 177 -13.34 -2.16 35.67
N HIS A 178 -14.64 -2.03 35.94
CA HIS A 178 -15.09 -1.26 37.11
C HIS A 178 -14.91 -2.05 38.40
N VAL A 179 -15.24 -3.36 38.40
CA VAL A 179 -15.09 -4.23 39.57
C VAL A 179 -13.66 -4.22 40.10
N ILE A 180 -12.67 -4.24 39.20
CA ILE A 180 -11.24 -4.19 39.54
C ILE A 180 -10.70 -2.75 39.65
N GLN A 181 -11.56 -1.74 39.66
CA GLN A 181 -11.22 -0.31 39.80
C GLN A 181 -10.33 0.27 38.70
N ASN A 182 -10.34 -0.29 37.49
CA ASN A 182 -9.62 0.24 36.32
C ASN A 182 -10.42 1.30 35.55
N CYS A 183 -11.70 1.49 35.87
CA CYS A 183 -12.60 2.41 35.16
C CYS A 183 -13.51 3.17 36.15
N SER A 184 -13.59 4.50 35.99
CA SER A 184 -14.49 5.37 36.78
C SER A 184 -15.98 5.21 36.46
N ALA A 185 -16.34 4.27 35.57
CA ALA A 185 -17.72 3.95 35.18
C ALA A 185 -18.58 5.15 34.74
N PRO A 186 -18.13 5.95 33.75
CA PRO A 186 -18.92 7.07 33.21
C PRO A 186 -20.22 6.63 32.52
N CYS A 187 -20.35 5.34 32.17
CA CYS A 187 -21.53 4.77 31.52
C CYS A 187 -22.79 4.76 32.39
N ILE A 188 -22.62 4.82 33.72
CA ILE A 188 -23.71 4.89 34.70
C ILE A 188 -23.67 6.19 35.52
N ASN A 189 -22.96 7.21 35.00
CA ASN A 189 -22.80 8.52 35.64
C ASN A 189 -22.22 8.47 37.07
N ARG A 190 -21.37 7.48 37.40
CA ARG A 190 -20.62 7.47 38.67
C ARG A 190 -19.59 8.59 38.78
N ILE A 191 -19.15 9.09 37.63
CA ILE A 191 -18.35 10.28 37.46
C ILE A 191 -19.09 11.18 36.48
N SER A 192 -19.01 12.50 36.65
CA SER A 192 -19.59 13.43 35.70
C SER A 192 -18.89 13.29 34.34
N ARG A 193 -19.60 13.63 33.25
CA ARG A 193 -18.99 13.60 31.91
C ARG A 193 -17.85 14.60 31.77
N GLU A 194 -17.91 15.71 32.51
CA GLU A 194 -16.89 16.75 32.51
C GLU A 194 -15.62 16.28 33.21
N ASP A 195 -15.76 15.68 34.40
CA ASP A 195 -14.62 15.13 35.15
C ASP A 195 -13.97 13.96 34.40
N TYR A 196 -14.76 13.08 33.79
CA TYR A 196 -14.22 12.01 32.94
C TYR A 196 -13.49 12.57 31.72
N ARG A 197 -14.02 13.63 31.09
CA ARG A 197 -13.30 14.33 30.00
C ARG A 197 -11.99 14.93 30.48
N ALA A 198 -11.93 15.47 31.69
CA ALA A 198 -10.70 15.97 32.29
C ALA A 198 -9.66 14.84 32.48
N GLN A 199 -10.08 13.65 32.91
CA GLN A 199 -9.19 12.48 32.98
C GLN A 199 -8.64 12.07 31.60
N VAL A 200 -9.50 12.04 30.57
CA VAL A 200 -9.08 11.74 29.20
C VAL A 200 -8.11 12.81 28.68
N GLN A 201 -8.38 14.09 28.97
CA GLN A 201 -7.51 15.21 28.59
C GLN A 201 -6.13 15.07 29.25
N ALA A 202 -6.08 14.76 30.55
CA ALA A 202 -4.82 14.51 31.25
C ALA A 202 -4.04 13.33 30.65
N ALA A 203 -4.73 12.26 30.25
CA ALA A 203 -4.10 11.13 29.56
C ALA A 203 -3.60 11.50 28.14
N CYS A 204 -4.28 12.39 27.43
CA CYS A 204 -3.81 12.94 26.15
C CYS A 204 -2.53 13.78 26.34
N GLU A 205 -2.50 14.63 27.37
CA GLU A 205 -1.33 15.47 27.71
C GLU A 205 -0.13 14.62 28.13
N PHE A 206 -0.39 13.49 28.80
CA PHE A 206 0.64 12.50 29.12
C PHE A 206 1.30 11.93 27.86
N LEU A 207 0.50 11.53 26.85
CA LEU A 207 1.01 11.03 25.57
C LEU A 207 1.75 12.10 24.75
N GLU A 208 1.42 13.37 24.94
CA GLU A 208 2.09 14.51 24.29
C GLU A 208 3.44 14.88 24.89
N GLY A 209 3.90 14.15 25.92
CA GLY A 209 5.26 14.27 26.45
C GLY A 209 5.37 14.98 27.80
N ARG A 210 4.27 15.17 28.53
CA ARG A 210 4.31 15.59 29.95
C ARG A 210 4.49 14.40 30.89
N SER A 211 5.45 13.53 30.59
CA SER A 211 5.66 12.24 31.28
C SER A 211 6.91 12.19 32.17
N THR A 212 7.68 13.28 32.27
CA THR A 212 8.98 13.31 32.95
C THR A 212 8.89 12.93 34.43
N GLU A 213 7.86 13.40 35.14
CA GLU A 213 7.64 13.07 36.55
C GLU A 213 7.26 11.60 36.74
N MET A 214 6.42 11.04 35.87
CA MET A 214 6.02 9.63 35.96
C MET A 214 7.18 8.68 35.64
N VAL A 215 8.01 9.02 34.65
CA VAL A 215 9.23 8.25 34.36
C VAL A 215 10.15 8.25 35.59
N LYS A 216 10.31 9.39 36.27
CA LYS A 216 11.09 9.49 37.51
C LYS A 216 10.48 8.66 38.65
N GLN A 217 9.15 8.68 38.81
CA GLN A 217 8.44 7.89 39.82
C GLN A 217 8.65 6.39 39.59
N LEU A 218 8.40 5.90 38.37
CA LEU A 218 8.61 4.50 38.02
C LEU A 218 10.07 4.07 38.17
N GLU A 219 11.02 4.95 37.85
CA GLU A 219 12.45 4.67 38.07
C GLU A 219 12.77 4.52 39.56
N THR A 220 12.17 5.35 40.40
CA THR A 220 12.34 5.30 41.85
C THR A 220 11.73 4.02 42.44
N GLU A 221 10.52 3.66 42.01
CA GLU A 221 9.87 2.41 42.40
C GLU A 221 10.65 1.17 41.94
N MET A 222 11.21 1.20 40.73
CA MET A 222 12.05 0.13 40.19
C MET A 222 13.31 -0.05 41.06
N LYS A 223 13.99 1.04 41.41
CA LYS A 223 15.17 1.01 42.29
C LYS A 223 14.81 0.53 43.70
N ALA A 224 13.66 0.95 44.24
CA ALA A 224 13.18 0.51 45.54
C ALA A 224 12.82 -0.99 45.56
N ALA A 225 12.20 -1.51 44.50
CA ALA A 225 11.91 -2.94 44.36
C ALA A 225 13.19 -3.77 44.26
N ALA A 226 14.17 -3.32 43.47
CA ALA A 226 15.49 -3.95 43.38
C ALA A 226 16.22 -3.95 44.72
N ALA A 227 16.17 -2.84 45.48
CA ALA A 227 16.75 -2.76 46.82
C ALA A 227 16.08 -3.71 47.83
N LYS A 228 14.81 -4.05 47.62
CA LYS A 228 14.06 -5.05 48.40
C LYS A 228 14.26 -6.49 47.91
N LEU A 229 15.14 -6.72 46.93
CA LEU A 229 15.37 -8.02 46.28
C LEU A 229 14.13 -8.58 45.53
N ASP A 230 13.16 -7.73 45.20
CA ASP A 230 12.00 -8.07 44.38
C ASP A 230 12.32 -7.87 42.89
N PHE A 231 13.10 -8.81 42.34
CA PHE A 231 13.63 -8.71 40.98
C PHE A 231 12.55 -8.82 39.89
N GLU A 232 11.48 -9.56 40.13
CA GLU A 232 10.37 -9.71 39.16
C GLU A 232 9.61 -8.39 38.99
N ARG A 233 9.31 -7.72 40.11
CA ARG A 233 8.70 -6.39 40.08
C ARG A 233 9.64 -5.36 39.49
N ALA A 234 10.92 -5.37 39.85
CA ALA A 234 11.90 -4.45 39.29
C ALA A 234 12.04 -4.63 37.77
N ALA A 235 12.08 -5.88 37.27
CA ALA A 235 12.13 -6.17 35.84
C ALA A 235 10.86 -5.69 35.11
N SER A 236 9.69 -5.88 35.70
CA SER A 236 8.41 -5.41 35.15
C SER A 236 8.36 -3.88 35.05
N LEU A 237 8.79 -3.17 36.09
CA LEU A 237 8.87 -1.71 36.12
C LEU A 237 9.89 -1.18 35.11
N ARG A 238 11.05 -1.85 34.95
CA ARG A 238 12.05 -1.53 33.94
C ARG A 238 11.48 -1.64 32.53
N ASN A 239 10.82 -2.76 32.21
CA ASN A 239 10.24 -2.99 30.90
C ASN A 239 9.16 -1.95 30.57
N LEU A 240 8.31 -1.61 31.56
CA LEU A 240 7.31 -0.57 31.42
C LEU A 240 7.93 0.82 31.18
N LEU A 241 8.99 1.13 31.91
CA LEU A 241 9.72 2.39 31.77
C LEU A 241 10.40 2.50 30.39
N GLU A 242 10.92 1.40 29.87
CA GLU A 242 11.46 1.33 28.50
C GLU A 242 10.36 1.54 27.45
N ASP A 243 9.20 0.88 27.61
CA ASP A 243 8.05 1.04 26.73
C ASP A 243 7.52 2.48 26.72
N LEU A 244 7.40 3.11 27.89
CA LEU A 244 6.99 4.50 28.04
C LEU A 244 7.98 5.47 27.39
N ARG A 245 9.28 5.24 27.54
CA ARG A 245 10.30 6.07 26.88
C ARG A 245 10.20 5.95 25.36
N LYS A 246 9.97 4.74 24.82
CA LYS A 246 9.81 4.51 23.38
C LYS A 246 8.56 5.17 22.79
N THR A 247 7.46 5.24 23.54
CA THR A 247 6.19 5.78 23.06
C THR A 247 6.03 7.27 23.31
N THR A 248 6.56 7.80 24.42
CA THR A 248 6.47 9.24 24.74
C THR A 248 7.64 10.06 24.18
N ALA A 249 8.60 9.41 23.52
CA ALA A 249 9.67 10.12 22.81
C ALA A 249 9.07 11.07 21.75
N PRO A 250 9.49 12.35 21.72
CA PRO A 250 8.98 13.32 20.77
C PRO A 250 9.30 12.86 19.35
N THR A 251 8.29 12.36 18.64
CA THR A 251 8.41 11.95 17.25
C THR A 251 8.04 13.15 16.39
N LYS A 252 8.99 13.73 15.64
CA LYS A 252 8.65 14.80 14.71
C LYS A 252 7.68 14.29 13.66
N ARG A 253 6.63 15.06 13.38
CA ARG A 253 5.87 14.90 12.13
C ARG A 253 6.84 15.08 10.97
N PHE A 254 7.02 14.04 10.15
CA PHE A 254 7.74 14.13 8.89
C PHE A 254 6.94 14.98 7.90
N HIS A 255 6.94 16.30 8.11
CA HIS A 255 6.34 17.30 7.23
C HIS A 255 7.24 17.69 6.06
N ARG A 256 8.45 17.12 5.96
CA ARG A 256 9.24 17.26 4.73
C ARG A 256 8.48 16.55 3.61
N GLN A 257 7.94 17.36 2.71
CA GLN A 257 7.70 16.98 1.33
C GLN A 257 9.03 16.42 0.84
N PHE A 258 9.08 15.10 0.62
CA PHE A 258 10.26 14.51 0.02
C PHE A 258 10.37 15.13 -1.36
N VAL A 259 11.46 15.87 -1.58
CA VAL A 259 11.77 16.37 -2.91
C VAL A 259 12.19 15.15 -3.70
N THR A 260 11.22 14.41 -4.23
CA THR A 260 11.49 13.47 -5.29
C THR A 260 12.17 14.26 -6.40
N THR A 261 13.32 13.78 -6.87
CA THR A 261 13.95 14.30 -8.11
C THR A 261 12.98 14.27 -9.28
N VAL A 262 11.95 13.41 -9.20
CA VAL A 262 10.79 13.39 -10.07
C VAL A 262 9.89 14.57 -9.75
N LYS A 263 9.67 15.42 -10.75
CA LYS A 263 8.70 16.52 -10.70
C LYS A 263 7.58 16.20 -11.68
N PRO A 264 6.54 15.45 -11.24
CA PRO A 264 5.56 14.89 -12.15
C PRO A 264 4.89 15.93 -13.04
N GLN A 265 4.57 17.10 -12.49
CA GLN A 265 3.92 18.17 -13.25
C GLN A 265 4.85 18.76 -14.33
N GLU A 266 6.12 19.05 -13.99
CA GLU A 266 7.09 19.56 -14.96
C GLU A 266 7.39 18.52 -16.05
N ASP A 267 7.58 17.25 -15.68
CA ASP A 267 7.79 16.14 -16.63
C ASP A 267 6.61 16.01 -17.61
N MET A 268 5.38 16.18 -17.11
CA MET A 268 4.15 16.10 -17.89
C MET A 268 4.02 17.26 -18.89
N GLU A 269 4.33 18.48 -18.46
CA GLU A 269 4.34 19.66 -19.31
C GLU A 269 5.41 19.58 -20.41
N GLU A 270 6.60 19.09 -20.05
CA GLU A 270 7.67 18.85 -21.00
C GLU A 270 7.29 17.77 -22.03
N LEU A 271 6.63 16.70 -21.60
CA LEU A 271 6.12 15.66 -22.50
C LEU A 271 5.04 16.21 -23.44
N GLY A 272 4.10 17.01 -22.92
CA GLY A 272 3.08 17.66 -23.75
C GLY A 272 3.68 18.55 -24.83
N ARG A 273 4.70 19.35 -24.48
CA ARG A 273 5.46 20.17 -25.45
C ARG A 273 6.19 19.33 -26.48
N ALA A 274 6.88 18.27 -26.05
CA ALA A 274 7.65 17.40 -26.93
C ALA A 274 6.77 16.63 -27.93
N LEU A 275 5.54 16.30 -27.54
CA LEU A 275 4.55 15.64 -28.39
C LEU A 275 3.61 16.62 -29.12
N GLU A 276 3.85 17.94 -29.01
CA GLU A 276 3.02 18.99 -29.64
C GLU A 276 1.52 18.91 -29.25
N MET A 277 1.25 18.49 -28.02
CA MET A 277 -0.12 18.38 -27.50
C MET A 277 -0.65 19.75 -27.05
N LYS A 278 -1.95 19.98 -27.23
CA LYS A 278 -2.62 21.21 -26.76
C LYS A 278 -2.52 21.39 -25.24
N GLU A 279 -2.58 20.29 -24.50
CA GLU A 279 -2.49 20.27 -23.03
C GLU A 279 -1.57 19.13 -22.58
N ALA A 280 -0.96 19.29 -21.40
CA ALA A 280 -0.14 18.25 -20.79
C ALA A 280 -0.98 16.99 -20.48
N PRO A 281 -0.49 15.77 -20.77
CA PRO A 281 -1.32 14.56 -20.73
C PRO A 281 -1.76 14.11 -19.31
N GLN A 282 -2.83 14.68 -18.75
CA GLN A 282 -3.24 14.42 -17.37
C GLN A 282 -3.48 12.94 -17.04
N ILE A 283 -3.93 12.16 -18.04
CA ILE A 283 -4.13 10.70 -17.92
C ILE A 283 -3.35 10.02 -19.03
N ILE A 284 -2.45 9.11 -18.67
CA ILE A 284 -1.67 8.28 -19.60
C ILE A 284 -2.05 6.82 -19.38
N GLU A 285 -2.48 6.13 -20.43
CA GLU A 285 -2.67 4.67 -20.41
C GLU A 285 -1.56 4.01 -21.22
N CYS A 286 -0.90 3.00 -20.67
CA CYS A 286 0.17 2.27 -21.35
C CYS A 286 -0.14 0.79 -21.44
N PHE A 287 -0.05 0.24 -22.65
CA PHE A 287 -0.28 -1.17 -22.95
C PHE A 287 1.02 -1.91 -23.22
N ASP A 288 1.18 -3.06 -22.59
CA ASP A 288 2.26 -4.03 -22.82
C ASP A 288 1.65 -5.39 -23.20
N ILE A 289 2.16 -6.02 -24.27
CA ILE A 289 1.80 -7.38 -24.65
C ILE A 289 2.89 -8.32 -24.19
N SER A 290 2.50 -9.32 -23.40
CA SER A 290 3.46 -10.27 -22.85
C SER A 290 3.06 -11.71 -23.18
N ASN A 291 3.94 -12.39 -23.91
CA ASN A 291 3.77 -13.78 -24.30
C ASN A 291 4.31 -14.70 -23.20
N ILE A 292 3.41 -15.36 -22.48
CA ILE A 292 3.77 -16.25 -21.35
C ILE A 292 4.10 -17.66 -21.85
N SER A 293 3.42 -18.10 -22.90
CA SER A 293 3.66 -19.34 -23.65
C SER A 293 2.95 -19.26 -25.01
N THR A 294 3.09 -20.30 -25.83
CA THR A 294 2.35 -20.46 -27.09
C THR A 294 0.82 -20.49 -26.94
N THR A 295 0.29 -20.56 -25.72
CA THR A 295 -1.12 -20.82 -25.41
C THR A 295 -1.81 -19.71 -24.62
N TYR A 296 -1.05 -18.81 -23.98
CA TYR A 296 -1.62 -17.76 -23.14
C TYR A 296 -0.92 -16.43 -23.43
N ILE A 297 -1.61 -15.60 -24.20
CA ILE A 297 -1.23 -14.22 -24.42
C ILE A 297 -1.96 -13.36 -23.39
N VAL A 298 -1.20 -12.51 -22.72
CA VAL A 298 -1.74 -11.58 -21.73
C VAL A 298 -1.28 -10.19 -22.10
N ALA A 299 -2.22 -9.25 -22.09
CA ALA A 299 -1.90 -7.84 -22.12
C ALA A 299 -2.08 -7.22 -20.76
N SER A 300 -1.20 -6.27 -20.46
CA SER A 300 -1.23 -5.47 -19.24
C SER A 300 -1.43 -4.02 -19.61
N MET A 301 -2.34 -3.35 -18.94
CA MET A 301 -2.55 -1.91 -19.04
C MET A 301 -2.31 -1.26 -17.68
N VAL A 302 -1.45 -0.24 -17.67
CA VAL A 302 -1.21 0.62 -16.51
C VAL A 302 -1.70 2.03 -16.78
N CYS A 303 -2.15 2.70 -15.74
CA CYS A 303 -2.68 4.06 -15.82
C CYS A 303 -1.82 5.00 -14.97
N PHE A 304 -1.49 6.17 -15.51
CA PHE A 304 -0.85 7.26 -14.79
C PHE A 304 -1.79 8.46 -14.77
N ARG A 305 -1.90 9.12 -13.61
CA ARG A 305 -2.67 10.35 -13.42
C ARG A 305 -1.77 11.42 -12.81
N GLY A 306 -1.68 12.58 -13.47
CA GLY A 306 -0.80 13.67 -13.02
C GLY A 306 0.66 13.24 -12.89
N GLY A 307 1.14 12.41 -13.83
CA GLY A 307 2.52 11.90 -13.85
C GLY A 307 2.87 10.88 -12.76
N LYS A 308 1.87 10.32 -12.06
CA LYS A 308 2.03 9.28 -11.03
C LYS A 308 1.23 8.02 -11.34
N PRO A 309 1.68 6.82 -10.94
CA PRO A 309 0.93 5.58 -11.08
C PRO A 309 -0.46 5.62 -10.40
N ASP A 310 -1.50 5.22 -11.11
CA ASP A 310 -2.88 5.04 -10.62
C ASP A 310 -3.26 3.56 -10.64
N ASN A 311 -2.77 2.83 -9.63
CA ASN A 311 -2.90 1.37 -9.52
C ASN A 311 -4.37 0.87 -9.53
N SER A 312 -5.31 1.71 -9.08
CA SER A 312 -6.74 1.37 -9.05
C SER A 312 -7.32 1.16 -10.46
N ASN A 313 -6.69 1.79 -11.46
CA ASN A 313 -7.08 1.76 -12.85
C ASN A 313 -6.22 0.81 -13.70
N TYR A 314 -5.42 -0.05 -13.09
CA TYR A 314 -4.66 -1.06 -13.82
C TYR A 314 -5.57 -2.19 -14.28
N ARG A 315 -5.33 -2.74 -15.47
CA ARG A 315 -6.14 -3.82 -16.03
C ARG A 315 -5.27 -4.88 -16.68
N ARG A 316 -5.73 -6.13 -16.61
CA ARG A 316 -5.12 -7.26 -17.32
C ARG A 316 -6.15 -7.85 -18.26
N TYR A 317 -5.70 -8.23 -19.44
CA TYR A 317 -6.55 -8.80 -20.47
C TYR A 317 -5.99 -10.16 -20.85
N ARG A 318 -6.79 -11.20 -20.64
CA ARG A 318 -6.51 -12.52 -21.17
C ARG A 318 -7.07 -12.60 -22.58
N ILE A 319 -6.21 -12.96 -23.53
CA ILE A 319 -6.52 -13.08 -24.95
C ILE A 319 -6.69 -14.57 -25.24
N ARG A 320 -7.91 -14.97 -25.64
CA ARG A 320 -8.28 -16.38 -25.90
C ARG A 320 -8.47 -16.67 -27.40
N THR A 321 -8.74 -15.63 -28.17
CA THR A 321 -9.26 -15.62 -29.54
C THR A 321 -8.18 -15.78 -30.61
N ILE A 322 -6.93 -15.43 -30.30
CA ILE A 322 -5.82 -15.43 -31.27
C ILE A 322 -5.02 -16.73 -31.14
N ARG A 323 -4.98 -17.52 -32.22
CA ARG A 323 -4.17 -18.75 -32.30
C ARG A 323 -2.78 -18.42 -32.87
N GLY A 324 -1.74 -18.49 -32.03
CA GLY A 324 -0.35 -18.21 -32.41
C GLY A 324 0.19 -16.91 -31.80
N GLN A 325 1.50 -16.64 -31.97
CA GLN A 325 2.13 -15.40 -31.47
C GLN A 325 1.90 -14.25 -32.46
N ASP A 326 0.72 -13.61 -32.39
CA ASP A 326 0.43 -12.37 -33.12
C ASP A 326 0.21 -11.22 -32.13
N ASP A 327 1.29 -10.51 -31.84
CA ASP A 327 1.30 -9.40 -30.90
C ASP A 327 0.52 -8.18 -31.44
N PHE A 328 0.37 -8.04 -32.77
CA PHE A 328 -0.35 -6.94 -33.38
C PHE A 328 -1.86 -7.14 -33.24
N ALA A 329 -2.36 -8.33 -33.57
CA ALA A 329 -3.75 -8.68 -33.36
C ALA A 329 -4.11 -8.61 -31.87
N SER A 330 -3.18 -9.04 -31.00
CA SER A 330 -3.36 -9.00 -29.54
C SER A 330 -3.49 -7.57 -29.02
N MET A 331 -2.64 -6.65 -29.50
CA MET A 331 -2.75 -5.23 -29.17
C MET A 331 -4.06 -4.63 -29.68
N ALA A 332 -4.46 -4.92 -30.92
CA ALA A 332 -5.71 -4.46 -31.49
C ALA A 332 -6.93 -4.90 -30.66
N GLU A 333 -7.00 -6.17 -30.26
CA GLU A 333 -8.10 -6.69 -29.43
C GLU A 333 -8.21 -5.96 -28.10
N VAL A 334 -7.08 -5.78 -27.40
CA VAL A 334 -7.05 -5.18 -26.07
C VAL A 334 -7.47 -3.72 -26.09
N VAL A 335 -6.95 -2.97 -27.07
CA VAL A 335 -7.32 -1.57 -27.32
C VAL A 335 -8.82 -1.50 -27.63
N ARG A 336 -9.35 -2.39 -28.49
CA ARG A 336 -10.78 -2.43 -28.83
C ARG A 336 -11.64 -2.61 -27.59
N ARG A 337 -11.34 -3.65 -26.80
CA ARG A 337 -12.08 -3.98 -25.57
C ARG A 337 -12.02 -2.85 -24.54
N ARG A 338 -10.86 -2.19 -24.38
CA ARG A 338 -10.73 -1.08 -23.45
C ARG A 338 -11.60 0.09 -23.87
N TYR A 339 -11.47 0.56 -25.10
CA TYR A 339 -12.11 1.82 -25.50
C TYR A 339 -13.60 1.69 -25.83
N GLN A 340 -14.06 0.52 -26.28
CA GLN A 340 -15.50 0.23 -26.31
C GLN A 340 -16.13 0.36 -24.92
N ARG A 341 -15.51 -0.25 -23.91
CA ARG A 341 -15.99 -0.16 -22.53
C ARG A 341 -15.94 1.27 -21.98
N VAL A 342 -14.88 2.02 -22.30
CA VAL A 342 -14.77 3.43 -21.89
C VAL A 342 -15.92 4.26 -22.46
N GLN A 343 -16.29 4.06 -23.73
CA GLN A 343 -17.44 4.72 -24.36
C GLN A 343 -18.77 4.27 -23.72
N THR A 344 -18.97 2.97 -23.52
CA THR A 344 -20.24 2.43 -22.98
C THR A 344 -20.47 2.79 -21.51
N GLU A 345 -19.43 2.72 -20.67
CA GLU A 345 -19.54 2.93 -19.22
C GLU A 345 -19.27 4.39 -18.80
N GLY A 346 -19.00 5.29 -19.76
CA GLY A 346 -18.72 6.71 -19.47
C GLY A 346 -17.46 6.92 -18.63
N ILE A 347 -16.48 6.03 -18.74
CA ILE A 347 -15.20 6.17 -18.03
C ILE A 347 -14.46 7.38 -18.62
N ARG A 348 -13.69 8.09 -17.80
CA ARG A 348 -12.88 9.22 -18.27
C ARG A 348 -11.84 8.76 -19.30
N MET A 349 -11.85 9.40 -20.47
CA MET A 349 -10.88 9.16 -21.55
C MET A 349 -9.45 9.55 -21.14
N PRO A 350 -8.42 8.81 -21.61
CA PRO A 350 -7.04 9.23 -21.42
C PRO A 350 -6.70 10.45 -22.29
N SER A 351 -5.68 11.19 -21.89
CA SER A 351 -5.11 12.28 -22.69
C SER A 351 -4.03 11.78 -23.65
N LEU A 352 -3.38 10.66 -23.32
CA LEU A 352 -2.34 10.02 -24.12
C LEU A 352 -2.41 8.50 -23.96
N VAL A 353 -2.33 7.78 -25.07
CA VAL A 353 -2.18 6.34 -25.12
C VAL A 353 -0.76 5.98 -25.53
N VAL A 354 -0.14 5.06 -24.79
CA VAL A 354 1.21 4.56 -25.03
C VAL A 354 1.15 3.06 -25.30
N VAL A 355 1.79 2.63 -26.38
CA VAL A 355 1.97 1.22 -26.73
C VAL A 355 3.44 0.88 -26.55
N ASP A 356 3.74 -0.11 -25.71
CA ASP A 356 5.10 -0.63 -25.50
C ASP A 356 5.51 -1.52 -26.68
N GLY A 357 5.78 -0.87 -27.81
CA GLY A 357 5.88 -1.50 -29.11
C GLY A 357 6.37 -0.59 -30.21
N GLY A 358 6.95 -1.19 -31.25
CA GLY A 358 7.33 -0.49 -32.47
C GLY A 358 6.14 -0.13 -33.37
N LYS A 359 6.46 0.33 -34.59
CA LYS A 359 5.48 0.80 -35.60
C LYS A 359 4.32 -0.16 -35.86
N GLY A 360 4.55 -1.48 -35.84
CA GLY A 360 3.51 -2.47 -36.10
C GLY A 360 2.41 -2.48 -35.05
N GLN A 361 2.76 -2.56 -33.76
CA GLN A 361 1.78 -2.55 -32.66
C GLN A 361 1.08 -1.19 -32.55
N LEU A 362 1.84 -0.10 -32.77
CA LEU A 362 1.28 1.25 -32.88
C LEU A 362 0.24 1.36 -33.99
N GLY A 363 0.55 0.84 -35.18
CA GLY A 363 -0.37 0.83 -36.32
C GLY A 363 -1.64 0.03 -36.07
N ALA A 364 -1.51 -1.14 -35.43
CA ALA A 364 -2.64 -1.98 -35.05
C ALA A 364 -3.58 -1.27 -34.06
N ALA A 365 -3.01 -0.65 -33.01
CA ALA A 365 -3.78 0.15 -32.05
C ALA A 365 -4.46 1.35 -32.72
N HIS A 366 -3.75 2.07 -33.61
CA HIS A 366 -4.30 3.22 -34.32
C HIS A 366 -5.47 2.86 -35.24
N GLY A 367 -5.38 1.73 -35.95
CA GLY A 367 -6.45 1.21 -36.79
C GLY A 367 -7.74 1.01 -36.00
N VAL A 368 -7.64 0.36 -34.84
CA VAL A 368 -8.78 0.14 -33.95
C VAL A 368 -9.37 1.44 -33.39
N LEU A 369 -8.52 2.38 -32.98
CA LEU A 369 -9.01 3.67 -32.49
C LEU A 369 -9.77 4.43 -33.58
N LYS A 370 -9.30 4.39 -34.84
CA LYS A 370 -10.04 4.98 -35.97
C LYS A 370 -11.40 4.33 -36.18
N GLU A 371 -11.48 3.00 -36.13
CA GLU A 371 -12.75 2.28 -36.27
C GLU A 371 -13.76 2.62 -35.17
N LEU A 372 -13.29 2.91 -33.95
CA LEU A 372 -14.13 3.35 -32.82
C LEU A 372 -14.46 4.85 -32.83
N GLY A 373 -14.07 5.59 -33.88
CA GLY A 373 -14.27 7.04 -33.97
C GLY A 373 -13.36 7.86 -33.04
N LEU A 374 -12.25 7.26 -32.57
CA LEU A 374 -11.27 7.85 -31.65
C LEU A 374 -9.91 8.11 -32.33
N GLY A 375 -9.90 8.30 -33.65
CA GLY A 375 -8.67 8.48 -34.42
C GLY A 375 -7.83 9.70 -34.05
N ASP A 376 -8.44 10.71 -33.42
CA ASP A 376 -7.79 11.94 -32.95
C ASP A 376 -7.17 11.80 -31.55
N LEU A 377 -7.38 10.66 -30.88
CA LEU A 377 -6.81 10.40 -29.57
C LEU A 377 -5.28 10.30 -29.68
N PRO A 378 -4.50 11.11 -28.93
CA PRO A 378 -3.05 11.05 -28.99
C PRO A 378 -2.53 9.66 -28.62
N LEU A 379 -1.79 9.05 -29.55
CA LEU A 379 -1.27 7.69 -29.46
C LEU A 379 0.21 7.69 -29.85
N ILE A 380 1.05 7.05 -29.04
CA ILE A 380 2.48 6.86 -29.34
C ILE A 380 2.91 5.41 -29.13
N GLY A 381 3.90 4.98 -29.90
CA GLY A 381 4.61 3.71 -29.71
C GLY A 381 5.98 3.98 -29.10
N LEU A 382 6.39 3.20 -28.11
CA LEU A 382 7.69 3.35 -27.45
C LEU A 382 8.54 2.11 -27.66
N ALA A 383 9.64 2.22 -28.43
CA ALA A 383 10.51 1.07 -28.71
C ALA A 383 11.63 0.89 -27.66
N LYS A 384 12.01 -0.36 -27.43
CA LYS A 384 12.87 -0.78 -26.30
C LYS A 384 14.35 -0.45 -26.44
N GLU A 385 14.91 -0.44 -27.65
CA GLU A 385 16.37 -0.36 -27.84
C GLU A 385 16.94 1.05 -27.68
N ARG A 386 16.15 2.09 -27.99
CA ARG A 386 16.59 3.49 -27.99
C ARG A 386 15.57 4.49 -27.44
N GLU A 387 14.44 3.98 -26.93
CA GLU A 387 13.34 4.81 -26.44
C GLU A 387 12.82 5.80 -27.48
N GLU A 388 12.91 5.36 -28.73
CA GLU A 388 12.36 6.01 -29.89
C GLU A 388 10.83 6.05 -29.76
N ILE A 389 10.29 7.26 -29.94
CA ILE A 389 8.86 7.53 -29.88
C ILE A 389 8.33 7.53 -31.30
N PHE A 390 7.48 6.56 -31.62
CA PHE A 390 6.79 6.49 -32.90
C PHE A 390 5.42 7.15 -32.80
N ARG A 391 5.05 7.88 -33.85
CA ARG A 391 3.77 8.59 -33.97
C ARG A 391 3.01 8.06 -35.20
N PRO A 392 1.68 7.90 -35.12
CA PRO A 392 0.90 7.46 -36.27
C PRO A 392 1.10 8.38 -37.48
N GLY A 393 1.36 7.80 -38.65
CA GLY A 393 1.56 8.56 -39.90
C GLY A 393 2.94 9.21 -40.06
N ILE A 394 3.82 9.14 -39.06
CA ILE A 394 5.19 9.68 -39.13
C ILE A 394 6.19 8.52 -39.11
N SER A 395 7.00 8.43 -40.18
CA SER A 395 8.00 7.36 -40.34
C SER A 395 9.23 7.56 -39.46
N GLU A 396 9.62 8.80 -39.20
CA GLU A 396 10.78 9.14 -38.38
C GLU A 396 10.44 9.13 -36.88
N PRO A 397 11.20 8.39 -36.04
CA PRO A 397 11.00 8.41 -34.60
C PRO A 397 11.40 9.76 -34.01
N LEU A 398 10.66 10.21 -33.00
CA LEU A 398 11.08 11.29 -32.13
C LEU A 398 12.02 10.72 -31.06
N VAL A 399 13.22 11.31 -30.94
CA VAL A 399 14.21 10.95 -29.92
C VAL A 399 14.33 12.12 -28.96
N LEU A 400 14.03 11.88 -27.68
CA LEU A 400 14.20 12.87 -26.63
C LEU A 400 15.58 12.74 -25.99
N ASP A 401 16.12 13.86 -25.50
CA ASP A 401 17.37 13.82 -24.75
C ASP A 401 17.19 13.12 -23.39
N HIS A 402 18.21 12.37 -22.96
CA HIS A 402 18.19 11.55 -21.75
C HIS A 402 18.10 12.40 -20.46
N GLY A 403 18.43 13.70 -20.55
CA GLY A 403 18.29 14.67 -19.49
C GLY A 403 16.86 15.12 -19.21
N THR A 404 15.92 14.95 -20.15
CA THR A 404 14.57 15.52 -20.08
C THR A 404 13.66 14.78 -19.10
N GLY A 405 12.76 15.52 -18.44
CA GLY A 405 11.69 14.96 -17.60
C GLY A 405 10.67 14.17 -18.41
N ALA A 406 10.42 14.60 -19.66
CA ALA A 406 9.55 13.92 -20.62
C ALA A 406 9.95 12.47 -20.89
N LEU A 407 11.22 12.21 -21.22
CA LEU A 407 11.71 10.85 -21.46
C LEU A 407 11.63 10.01 -20.18
N ARG A 408 12.03 10.57 -19.03
CA ARG A 408 11.96 9.89 -17.74
C ARG A 408 10.53 9.48 -17.38
N LEU A 409 9.53 10.31 -17.70
CA LEU A 409 8.12 9.97 -17.52
C LEU A 409 7.70 8.80 -18.41
N LEU A 410 8.02 8.83 -19.71
CA LEU A 410 7.69 7.73 -20.63
C LEU A 410 8.36 6.41 -20.21
N GLN A 411 9.62 6.47 -19.80
CA GLN A 411 10.32 5.32 -19.22
C GLN A 411 9.61 4.79 -17.97
N ARG A 412 9.20 5.68 -17.05
CA ARG A 412 8.47 5.30 -15.82
C ARG A 412 7.17 4.58 -16.17
N VAL A 413 6.42 5.10 -17.13
CA VAL A 413 5.17 4.51 -17.62
C VAL A 413 5.41 3.13 -18.21
N ARG A 414 6.40 2.98 -19.11
CA ARG A 414 6.76 1.71 -19.74
C ARG A 414 7.20 0.65 -18.73
N ASP A 415 8.14 1.01 -17.87
CA ASP A 415 8.72 0.04 -16.95
C ASP A 415 7.71 -0.38 -15.88
N GLU A 416 6.74 0.47 -15.57
CA GLU A 416 5.59 0.12 -14.75
C GLU A 416 4.64 -0.86 -15.47
N ALA A 417 4.40 -0.67 -16.78
CA ALA A 417 3.68 -1.63 -17.62
C ALA A 417 4.36 -3.00 -17.63
N HIS A 418 5.66 -3.02 -17.94
CA HIS A 418 6.49 -4.22 -17.87
C HIS A 418 6.50 -4.84 -16.46
N ARG A 419 6.56 -4.04 -15.39
CA ARG A 419 6.53 -4.55 -14.00
C ARG A 419 5.20 -5.25 -13.73
N PHE A 420 4.10 -4.63 -14.14
CA PHE A 420 2.76 -5.13 -13.90
C PHE A 420 2.49 -6.43 -14.66
N ALA A 421 2.99 -6.52 -15.89
CA ALA A 421 3.03 -7.74 -16.70
C ALA A 421 3.86 -8.83 -16.03
N ASN A 422 5.14 -8.58 -15.74
CA ASN A 422 6.05 -9.57 -15.15
C ASN A 422 5.55 -10.10 -13.79
N GLY A 423 4.91 -9.25 -12.99
CA GLY A 423 4.27 -9.69 -11.74
C GLY A 423 3.18 -10.73 -11.97
N TYR A 424 2.40 -10.59 -13.05
CA TYR A 424 1.39 -11.58 -13.43
C TYR A 424 2.00 -12.86 -13.96
N HIS A 425 3.07 -12.78 -14.77
CA HIS A 425 3.83 -13.96 -15.19
C HIS A 425 4.29 -14.79 -14.01
N GLN A 426 4.80 -14.17 -12.94
CA GLN A 426 5.23 -14.91 -11.75
C GLN A 426 4.07 -15.61 -11.04
N VAL A 427 2.89 -14.99 -10.99
CA VAL A 427 1.68 -15.62 -10.43
C VAL A 427 1.25 -16.80 -11.29
N LEU A 428 1.18 -16.62 -12.61
CA LEU A 428 0.80 -17.68 -13.55
C LEU A 428 1.83 -18.81 -13.62
N LEU A 429 3.12 -18.50 -13.53
CA LEU A 429 4.19 -19.51 -13.44
C LEU A 429 4.09 -20.29 -12.13
N ARG A 430 3.82 -19.64 -10.99
CA ARG A 430 3.58 -20.35 -9.73
C ARG A 430 2.33 -21.22 -9.81
N GLN A 431 1.29 -20.74 -10.46
CA GLN A 431 0.07 -21.50 -10.69
C GLN A 431 0.29 -22.67 -11.66
N ARG A 432 1.07 -22.49 -12.73
CA ARG A 432 1.45 -23.55 -13.66
C ARG A 432 2.36 -24.58 -13.01
N VAL A 433 3.39 -24.16 -12.28
CA VAL A 433 4.24 -25.07 -11.50
C VAL A 433 3.38 -25.83 -10.49
N ARG A 434 2.41 -25.17 -9.87
CA ARG A 434 1.41 -25.83 -9.03
C ARG A 434 0.63 -26.88 -9.82
N GLU A 435 0.07 -26.53 -11.00
CA GLU A 435 -0.71 -27.38 -11.92
C GLU A 435 0.09 -28.52 -12.57
N SER A 436 1.41 -28.35 -12.72
CA SER A 436 2.33 -29.28 -13.36
C SER A 436 2.96 -30.29 -12.39
N VAL A 437 2.72 -30.17 -11.08
CA VAL A 437 3.13 -31.21 -10.10
C VAL A 437 2.58 -32.58 -10.46
N LEU A 438 1.41 -32.64 -11.12
CA LEU A 438 0.82 -33.90 -11.57
C LEU A 438 1.52 -34.50 -12.80
N ASP A 439 2.33 -33.74 -13.53
CA ASP A 439 3.05 -34.21 -14.73
C ASP A 439 4.21 -35.13 -14.33
N ASP A 440 4.83 -34.82 -13.20
CA ASP A 440 5.92 -35.59 -12.62
C ASP A 440 5.42 -36.73 -11.71
N CYS A 441 4.09 -36.93 -11.60
CA CYS A 441 3.49 -37.96 -10.76
C CYS A 441 3.49 -39.31 -11.49
N PRO A 442 4.20 -40.34 -10.97
CA PRO A 442 4.26 -41.65 -11.61
C PRO A 442 2.86 -42.26 -11.81
N GLY A 443 2.54 -42.67 -13.04
CA GLY A 443 1.26 -43.30 -13.38
C GLY A 443 0.11 -42.33 -13.71
N VAL A 444 0.33 -41.02 -13.62
CA VAL A 444 -0.63 -40.00 -14.06
C VAL A 444 -0.27 -39.55 -15.48
N SER A 445 -1.15 -39.82 -16.44
CA SER A 445 -1.04 -39.31 -17.80
C SER A 445 -1.77 -37.96 -17.94
N GLU A 446 -1.48 -37.21 -19.00
CA GLU A 446 -2.15 -35.92 -19.30
C GLU A 446 -3.68 -36.01 -19.29
N ASN A 447 -4.25 -37.11 -19.79
CA ASN A 447 -5.70 -37.33 -19.75
C ASN A 447 -6.22 -37.52 -18.31
N ARG A 448 -5.51 -38.29 -17.48
CA ARG A 448 -5.87 -38.48 -16.06
C ARG A 448 -5.73 -37.19 -15.26
N LYS A 449 -4.70 -36.39 -15.55
CA LYS A 449 -4.52 -35.05 -14.98
C LYS A 449 -5.70 -34.14 -15.29
N LYS A 450 -6.16 -34.11 -16.55
CA LYS A 450 -7.34 -33.30 -16.94
C LYS A 450 -8.59 -33.73 -16.17
N LEU A 451 -8.86 -35.04 -16.06
CA LEU A 451 -10.01 -35.57 -15.31
C LEU A 451 -9.94 -35.20 -13.81
N LEU A 452 -8.76 -35.31 -13.21
CA LEU A 452 -8.50 -34.89 -11.84
C LEU A 452 -8.75 -33.39 -11.63
N LEU A 453 -8.25 -32.55 -12.54
CA LEU A 453 -8.43 -31.10 -12.46
C LEU A 453 -9.88 -30.69 -12.76
N GLN A 454 -10.60 -31.39 -13.63
CA GLN A 454 -12.02 -31.18 -13.87
C GLN A 454 -12.86 -31.51 -12.62
N ARG A 455 -12.54 -32.62 -11.93
CA ARG A 455 -13.29 -33.04 -10.73
C ARG A 455 -13.01 -32.17 -9.51
N PHE A 456 -11.74 -31.82 -9.26
CA PHE A 456 -11.30 -31.15 -8.03
C PHE A 456 -11.01 -29.65 -8.21
N GLY A 457 -10.92 -29.16 -9.44
CA GLY A 457 -10.69 -27.76 -9.82
C GLY A 457 -9.24 -27.30 -9.63
N SER A 458 -8.60 -27.63 -8.51
CA SER A 458 -7.23 -27.25 -8.23
C SER A 458 -6.47 -28.33 -7.47
N ILE A 459 -5.14 -28.32 -7.57
CA ILE A 459 -4.27 -29.24 -6.84
C ILE A 459 -4.34 -29.03 -5.33
N GLU A 460 -4.72 -27.84 -4.86
CA GLU A 460 -4.89 -27.58 -3.43
C GLU A 460 -6.12 -28.28 -2.85
N ARG A 461 -7.21 -28.36 -3.62
CA ARG A 461 -8.37 -29.19 -3.29
C ARG A 461 -8.05 -30.68 -3.42
N LEU A 462 -7.34 -31.06 -4.48
CA LEU A 462 -6.90 -32.44 -4.72
C LEU A 462 -5.96 -32.94 -3.61
N ARG A 463 -5.14 -32.06 -3.02
CA ARG A 463 -4.30 -32.35 -1.83
C ARG A 463 -5.09 -32.59 -0.55
N LYS A 464 -6.30 -32.03 -0.45
CA LYS A 464 -7.18 -32.19 0.72
C LYS A 464 -8.14 -33.38 0.53
N ALA A 465 -8.28 -33.87 -0.70
CA ALA A 465 -9.09 -35.03 -1.01
C ALA A 465 -8.50 -36.30 -0.39
N SER A 466 -9.38 -37.15 0.11
CA SER A 466 -9.05 -38.48 0.60
C SER A 466 -8.75 -39.44 -0.55
N GLU A 467 -8.02 -40.52 -0.26
CA GLU A 467 -7.73 -41.57 -1.26
C GLU A 467 -9.01 -42.16 -1.86
N ALA A 468 -10.06 -42.30 -1.05
CA ALA A 468 -11.36 -42.76 -1.50
C ALA A 468 -12.01 -41.79 -2.51
N GLU A 469 -11.92 -40.48 -2.27
CA GLU A 469 -12.43 -39.45 -3.19
C GLU A 469 -11.63 -39.42 -4.49
N LEU A 470 -10.30 -39.56 -4.43
CA LEU A 470 -9.45 -39.64 -5.62
C LEU A 470 -9.77 -40.86 -6.49
N ALA A 471 -10.11 -41.99 -5.86
CA ALA A 471 -10.50 -43.22 -6.55
C ALA A 471 -11.90 -43.16 -7.21
N THR A 472 -12.70 -42.12 -6.94
CA THR A 472 -13.99 -41.91 -7.63
C THR A 472 -13.83 -41.38 -9.05
N VAL A 473 -12.64 -40.91 -9.42
CA VAL A 473 -12.37 -40.38 -10.76
C VAL A 473 -12.14 -41.53 -11.74
N GLU A 474 -12.83 -41.48 -12.87
CA GLU A 474 -12.75 -42.49 -13.91
C GLU A 474 -11.30 -42.71 -14.37
N GLY A 475 -10.86 -43.97 -14.38
CA GLY A 475 -9.49 -44.33 -14.74
C GLY A 475 -8.45 -44.19 -13.62
N ILE A 476 -8.87 -43.88 -12.39
CA ILE A 476 -8.01 -43.83 -11.20
C ILE A 476 -8.43 -44.91 -10.20
N GLY A 477 -7.76 -46.06 -10.28
CA GLY A 477 -7.96 -47.14 -9.31
C GLY A 477 -7.38 -46.83 -7.92
N PRO A 478 -7.74 -47.60 -6.89
CA PRO A 478 -7.34 -47.35 -5.50
C PRO A 478 -5.82 -47.30 -5.30
N LYS A 479 -5.07 -48.13 -6.05
CA LYS A 479 -3.60 -48.13 -6.01
C LYS A 479 -2.98 -46.84 -6.58
N LEU A 480 -3.58 -46.27 -7.62
CA LEU A 480 -3.11 -45.03 -8.22
C LEU A 480 -3.53 -43.82 -7.37
N ALA A 481 -4.72 -43.84 -6.78
CA ALA A 481 -5.18 -42.83 -5.84
C ALA A 481 -4.25 -42.69 -4.62
N ALA A 482 -3.86 -43.82 -4.02
CA ALA A 482 -2.88 -43.85 -2.94
C ALA A 482 -1.51 -43.27 -3.39
N GLY A 483 -1.02 -43.65 -4.57
CA GLY A 483 0.22 -43.13 -5.13
C GLY A 483 0.19 -41.62 -5.38
N ILE A 484 -0.93 -41.08 -5.86
CA ILE A 484 -1.14 -39.64 -6.08
C ILE A 484 -1.16 -38.89 -4.73
N ALA A 485 -1.91 -39.40 -3.75
CA ALA A 485 -2.00 -38.79 -2.42
C ALA A 485 -0.63 -38.75 -1.73
N GLU A 486 0.12 -39.85 -1.80
CA GLU A 486 1.47 -39.96 -1.26
C GLU A 486 2.44 -38.99 -1.96
N TYR A 487 2.41 -38.94 -3.29
CA TYR A 487 3.26 -38.04 -4.09
C TYR A 487 3.03 -36.57 -3.74
N LEU A 488 1.76 -36.16 -3.65
CA LEU A 488 1.38 -34.79 -3.28
C LEU A 488 1.72 -34.46 -1.82
N GLY A 489 1.64 -35.45 -0.92
CA GLY A 489 2.07 -35.34 0.47
C GLY A 489 3.59 -35.14 0.61
N LYS A 490 4.40 -35.88 -0.17
CA LYS A 490 5.86 -35.73 -0.21
C LYS A 490 6.29 -34.35 -0.72
N TYR A 491 5.60 -33.82 -1.73
CA TYR A 491 5.86 -32.49 -2.27
C TYR A 491 5.56 -31.37 -1.25
N ARG A 492 4.56 -31.57 -0.37
CA ARG A 492 4.28 -30.66 0.76
C ARG A 492 5.47 -30.58 1.70
N ASN A 493 5.97 -31.72 2.18
CA ASN A 493 7.05 -31.79 3.16
C ASN A 493 8.38 -31.23 2.62
N ARG A 494 8.69 -31.51 1.34
CA ARG A 494 9.89 -30.97 0.68
C ARG A 494 9.83 -29.43 0.57
N ARG A 495 8.65 -28.85 0.36
CA ARG A 495 8.44 -27.40 0.33
C ARG A 495 8.45 -26.77 1.73
N THR A 496 7.89 -27.42 2.74
CA THR A 496 7.99 -26.97 4.14
C THR A 496 9.45 -26.95 4.60
N GLN A 497 10.25 -27.93 4.18
CA GLN A 497 11.70 -27.95 4.42
C GLN A 497 12.45 -26.86 3.65
N LEU A 498 12.15 -26.62 2.37
CA LEU A 498 12.75 -25.53 1.59
C LEU A 498 12.34 -24.12 2.06
N ALA A 499 11.14 -23.97 2.60
CA ALA A 499 10.68 -22.72 3.22
C ALA A 499 11.32 -22.51 4.61
N ALA A 500 11.48 -23.57 5.42
CA ALA A 500 12.20 -23.49 6.70
C ALA A 500 13.69 -23.14 6.53
N VAL A 501 14.34 -23.60 5.45
CA VAL A 501 15.72 -23.21 5.10
C VAL A 501 15.82 -21.74 4.62
N GLN A 502 14.70 -21.10 4.23
CA GLN A 502 14.66 -19.68 3.86
C GLN A 502 14.34 -18.75 5.04
N ASP A 503 13.76 -19.27 6.13
CA ASP A 503 13.57 -18.54 7.39
C ASP A 503 14.80 -18.65 8.32
N ASP A 504 15.69 -19.62 8.10
CA ASP A 504 16.97 -19.81 8.80
C ASP A 504 18.21 -19.46 7.94
N ALA A 505 18.08 -18.56 6.96
CA ALA A 505 19.26 -17.93 6.38
C ALA A 505 19.83 -16.94 7.41
N PRO A 506 21.07 -17.14 7.91
CA PRO A 506 21.63 -16.30 8.94
C PRO A 506 21.71 -14.87 8.44
N ALA A 507 21.24 -13.94 9.27
CA ALA A 507 21.68 -12.56 9.20
C ALA A 507 23.21 -12.60 9.24
N ALA A 508 23.85 -12.32 8.10
CA ALA A 508 25.30 -12.22 8.04
C ALA A 508 25.74 -11.13 9.02
N ASP A 509 26.49 -11.62 10.00
CA ASP A 509 26.97 -10.98 11.20
C ASP A 509 27.88 -9.76 10.93
N ALA A 510 27.79 -8.80 11.84
CA ALA A 510 28.88 -7.89 12.19
C ALA A 510 28.64 -7.40 13.63
N GLY A 511 28.82 -8.32 14.57
CA GLY A 511 29.64 -8.20 15.78
C GLY A 511 29.55 -6.91 16.59
N ASP A 512 29.03 -7.05 17.80
CA ASP A 512 29.65 -6.48 19.00
C ASP A 512 29.47 -7.51 20.12
N GLU A 513 30.58 -7.91 20.73
CA GLU A 513 30.67 -8.93 21.78
C GLU A 513 29.98 -8.45 23.07
N PHE A 514 29.22 -9.32 23.74
CA PHE A 514 29.12 -9.28 25.20
C PHE A 514 28.68 -10.63 25.81
N GLU A 515 29.31 -10.93 26.94
CA GLU A 515 29.41 -12.22 27.62
C GLU A 515 28.12 -12.83 28.16
N SER A 516 28.17 -14.16 28.30
CA SER A 516 27.16 -15.09 28.79
C SER A 516 26.85 -15.00 30.28
N VAL A 517 25.57 -15.11 30.64
CA VAL A 517 25.10 -15.82 31.85
C VAL A 517 23.82 -16.57 31.51
N GLY A 518 23.80 -17.88 31.78
CA GLY A 518 22.68 -18.77 31.51
C GLY A 518 21.57 -18.69 32.56
N ASP A 519 20.35 -19.03 32.16
CA ASP A 519 19.34 -19.60 33.06
C ASP A 519 18.38 -20.50 32.27
N ASP A 520 18.14 -21.68 32.84
CA ASP A 520 17.19 -22.70 32.42
C ASP A 520 15.76 -22.23 32.69
N ARG A 521 14.82 -22.47 31.75
CA ARG A 521 13.41 -22.80 32.08
C ARG A 521 12.58 -23.26 30.87
N PRO A 522 11.51 -24.04 31.09
CA PRO A 522 10.97 -25.00 30.12
C PRO A 522 9.79 -24.48 29.27
N ALA A 523 9.51 -25.23 28.21
CA ALA A 523 8.46 -25.02 27.23
C ALA A 523 7.03 -25.16 27.80
N SER A 524 6.13 -24.25 27.43
CA SER A 524 4.68 -24.52 27.44
C SER A 524 3.89 -23.73 26.38
N SER A 525 3.06 -24.50 25.67
CA SER A 525 1.82 -24.15 24.94
C SER A 525 1.79 -22.94 23.98
N ARG A 526 1.97 -23.23 22.67
CA ARG A 526 1.43 -22.39 21.58
C ARG A 526 0.00 -22.84 21.27
N ARG A 527 -1.00 -22.02 21.60
CA ARG A 527 -2.33 -22.06 20.96
C ARG A 527 -2.26 -21.23 19.67
N ALA A 528 -2.53 -21.87 18.54
CA ALA A 528 -2.65 -21.23 17.24
C ALA A 528 -3.92 -20.37 17.19
N ALA A 529 -3.75 -19.05 17.05
CA ALA A 529 -4.82 -18.15 16.64
C ALA A 529 -4.85 -18.14 15.10
N ARG A 530 -6.03 -18.44 14.54
CA ARG A 530 -6.34 -18.40 13.12
C ARG A 530 -6.34 -16.94 12.65
N ASP A 531 -5.58 -16.63 11.62
CA ASP A 531 -5.65 -15.36 10.90
C ASP A 531 -6.70 -15.48 9.79
N ASP A 532 -7.75 -14.68 9.88
CA ASP A 532 -8.70 -14.42 8.81
C ASP A 532 -8.01 -13.55 7.73
N VAL A 533 -7.83 -14.12 6.55
CA VAL A 533 -7.38 -13.42 5.35
C VAL A 533 -8.63 -13.06 4.55
N GLU A 534 -8.95 -11.77 4.44
CA GLU A 534 -9.92 -11.29 3.46
C GLU A 534 -9.36 -11.56 2.04
N GLU A 535 -9.94 -12.55 1.37
CA GLU A 535 -9.78 -12.76 -0.07
C GLU A 535 -10.40 -11.57 -0.81
N THR A 536 -9.57 -10.77 -1.47
CA THR A 536 -10.03 -9.87 -2.54
C THR A 536 -10.66 -10.72 -3.64
N GLU A 537 -11.98 -10.58 -3.82
CA GLU A 537 -12.74 -11.22 -4.89
C GLU A 537 -12.13 -10.92 -6.27
N VAL A 538 -11.79 -12.00 -6.98
CA VAL A 538 -11.49 -11.99 -8.40
C VAL A 538 -12.82 -12.09 -9.12
N ILE A 539 -13.24 -11.03 -9.81
CA ILE A 539 -14.36 -11.12 -10.74
C ILE A 539 -13.85 -11.90 -11.97
N GLU A 540 -14.06 -13.22 -11.97
CA GLU A 540 -14.00 -14.05 -13.16
C GLU A 540 -15.26 -13.78 -13.98
N LEU A 541 -15.08 -13.26 -15.20
CA LEU A 541 -16.16 -13.19 -16.19
C LEU A 541 -16.08 -14.46 -17.03
N ASP A 542 -16.98 -15.40 -16.72
CA ASP A 542 -17.29 -16.53 -17.58
C ASP A 542 -18.35 -16.15 -18.63
N GLU A 543 -18.32 -16.91 -19.71
CA GLU A 543 -18.88 -16.69 -21.03
C GLU A 543 -20.42 -16.67 -21.06
N ILE A 544 -20.99 -15.72 -21.83
CA ILE A 544 -22.33 -15.90 -22.41
C ILE A 544 -22.11 -16.61 -23.75
N SER A 545 -22.66 -17.81 -23.90
CA SER A 545 -22.64 -18.60 -25.13
C SER A 545 -23.54 -17.97 -26.21
N GLU A 546 -23.04 -17.91 -27.44
CA GLU A 546 -23.70 -17.32 -28.61
C GLU A 546 -24.79 -18.20 -29.28
N ASP A 547 -25.38 -19.19 -28.61
CA ASP A 547 -26.25 -20.18 -29.27
C ASP A 547 -27.77 -20.08 -29.01
N ASP A 548 -28.29 -19.04 -28.33
CA ASP A 548 -29.74 -18.87 -28.09
C ASP A 548 -30.39 -17.74 -28.92
N ILE A 549 -30.17 -17.73 -30.24
CA ILE A 549 -30.99 -16.94 -31.18
C ILE A 549 -31.55 -17.85 -32.27
N ALA A 550 -32.64 -18.56 -31.96
CA ALA A 550 -33.67 -18.90 -32.93
C ALA A 550 -35.00 -19.26 -32.23
N GLU A 551 -36.08 -18.64 -32.70
CA GLU A 551 -37.49 -19.00 -32.52
C GLU A 551 -38.18 -18.77 -31.16
N HIS A 552 -38.90 -17.65 -31.02
CA HIS A 552 -40.36 -17.71 -31.14
C HIS A 552 -41.02 -16.31 -31.26
N LYS A 553 -42.10 -16.32 -32.02
CA LYS A 553 -42.89 -15.20 -32.54
C LYS A 553 -43.66 -14.45 -31.44
N GLY A 554 -43.79 -13.13 -31.64
CA GLY A 554 -45.12 -12.53 -31.71
C GLY A 554 -45.53 -11.57 -30.59
N VAL A 555 -45.94 -10.38 -31.06
CA VAL A 555 -47.07 -9.55 -30.60
C VAL A 555 -46.75 -8.33 -29.75
N ALA A 556 -47.01 -7.17 -30.40
CA ALA A 556 -47.44 -5.86 -29.91
C ALA A 556 -46.55 -5.15 -28.88
N GLY A 557 -46.14 -3.90 -29.07
CA GLY A 557 -46.74 -2.83 -29.85
C GLY A 557 -46.45 -1.55 -29.09
N VAL A 558 -45.41 -0.83 -29.50
CA VAL A 558 -45.20 0.57 -29.11
C VAL A 558 -45.78 1.41 -30.24
N PRO A 559 -46.52 2.50 -29.99
CA PRO A 559 -46.49 3.62 -30.87
C PRO A 559 -45.63 4.73 -30.27
N ALA A 560 -44.55 5.00 -31.00
CA ALA A 560 -43.74 6.19 -30.93
C ALA A 560 -44.55 7.42 -31.35
N VAL A 561 -44.24 8.60 -30.79
CA VAL A 561 -44.42 9.92 -31.44
C VAL A 561 -43.37 10.87 -30.83
N ALA A 562 -42.25 11.12 -31.51
CA ALA A 562 -41.99 12.20 -32.47
C ALA A 562 -41.60 13.54 -31.83
N ARG A 563 -40.43 14.04 -32.25
CA ARG A 563 -39.97 15.42 -32.09
C ARG A 563 -40.77 16.32 -33.03
N GLN A 564 -41.15 17.51 -32.57
CA GLN A 564 -41.16 18.71 -33.42
C GLN A 564 -41.18 20.00 -32.60
N ASP A 565 -40.52 20.99 -33.19
CA ASP A 565 -40.31 22.37 -32.76
C ASP A 565 -41.61 23.16 -32.64
N ASN A 566 -41.68 24.16 -31.73
CA ASN A 566 -41.72 25.58 -32.11
C ASN A 566 -41.78 26.53 -30.89
N ALA A 567 -41.29 27.75 -31.12
CA ALA A 567 -41.22 28.88 -30.19
C ALA A 567 -42.58 29.50 -29.84
N SER A 568 -42.70 30.12 -28.64
CA SER A 568 -43.40 31.40 -28.33
C SER A 568 -43.39 31.70 -26.81
N ARG A 569 -42.95 32.92 -26.43
CA ARG A 569 -43.01 33.54 -25.07
C ARG A 569 -44.44 34.08 -24.75
N PRO A 570 -44.84 34.48 -23.52
CA PRO A 570 -44.10 35.35 -22.58
C PRO A 570 -44.27 35.14 -21.04
N GLU A 571 -43.34 35.80 -20.33
CA GLU A 571 -43.33 36.42 -18.97
C GLU A 571 -44.26 35.95 -17.83
N GLY A 572 -43.66 35.69 -16.65
CA GLY A 572 -44.34 35.55 -15.36
C GLY A 572 -43.43 35.07 -14.21
N GLU A 573 -42.82 36.02 -13.49
CA GLU A 573 -42.29 36.01 -12.11
C GLU A 573 -41.19 35.00 -11.64
N PRO A 574 -40.04 35.51 -11.10
CA PRO A 574 -39.01 34.69 -10.48
C PRO A 574 -39.17 34.53 -8.95
N ILE A 575 -39.06 33.28 -8.51
CA ILE A 575 -38.93 32.86 -7.10
C ILE A 575 -37.50 33.19 -6.60
N PRO A 576 -37.31 33.73 -5.37
CA PRO A 576 -36.07 34.36 -4.95
C PRO A 576 -34.96 33.39 -4.48
N PRO A 577 -33.68 33.81 -4.54
CA PRO A 577 -32.54 32.98 -4.16
C PRO A 577 -32.19 33.07 -2.66
N VAL A 578 -31.83 31.93 -2.08
CA VAL A 578 -31.29 31.80 -0.71
C VAL A 578 -29.87 32.38 -0.69
N LYS A 579 -29.69 33.52 -0.04
CA LYS A 579 -28.39 34.18 0.18
C LYS A 579 -27.78 33.79 1.53
N ARG A 580 -26.48 33.51 1.49
CA ARG A 580 -25.54 33.64 2.61
C ARG A 580 -25.51 35.09 3.12
N ALA A 581 -25.34 35.30 4.43
CA ALA A 581 -24.80 36.55 4.96
C ALA A 581 -23.99 36.34 6.26
N ARG A 582 -22.87 37.07 6.33
CA ARG A 582 -21.96 37.24 7.47
C ARG A 582 -22.45 38.35 8.40
N SER A 583 -22.05 38.23 9.67
CA SER A 583 -21.62 39.25 10.66
C SER A 583 -22.34 40.60 10.81
N SER A 584 -22.67 40.92 12.06
CA SER A 584 -22.78 42.26 12.69
C SER A 584 -22.97 41.96 14.19
N ARG A 585 -22.15 42.38 15.18
CA ARG A 585 -21.53 43.67 15.51
C ARG A 585 -22.47 44.87 15.25
N GLU A 586 -22.82 45.50 16.37
CA GLU A 586 -23.41 46.85 16.53
C GLU A 586 -24.91 47.01 16.23
N ARG A 587 -25.71 46.99 17.30
CA ARG A 587 -26.56 48.12 17.72
C ARG A 587 -27.29 47.83 19.04
N MET A 588 -26.80 48.44 20.12
CA MET A 588 -27.62 48.79 21.29
C MET A 588 -27.10 50.14 21.83
N GLN A 589 -27.81 51.19 21.41
CA GLN A 589 -27.86 52.60 21.83
C GLN A 589 -29.28 52.99 21.33
N ASP A 590 -30.23 53.52 22.07
CA ASP A 590 -30.21 54.44 23.20
C ASP A 590 -31.46 54.25 24.08
N ALA A 591 -31.33 54.53 25.38
CA ALA A 591 -32.27 55.36 26.17
C ALA A 591 -31.80 55.49 27.63
N SER A 592 -31.29 56.67 27.97
CA SER A 592 -31.49 57.49 29.20
C SER A 592 -32.02 56.79 30.48
N ASN A 593 -31.56 57.05 31.70
CA ASN A 593 -31.26 58.33 32.32
C ASN A 593 -30.69 58.07 33.74
N GLN A 594 -29.91 59.03 34.25
CA GLN A 594 -29.76 59.45 35.66
C GLN A 594 -28.89 58.66 36.69
N SER A 595 -27.96 59.43 37.30
CA SER A 595 -27.50 59.47 38.73
C SER A 595 -26.94 58.19 39.37
N ASP A 596 -25.94 58.15 40.26
CA ASP A 596 -25.05 59.09 40.95
C ASP A 596 -23.94 58.18 41.58
N ASP A 597 -22.75 58.73 41.78
CA ASP A 597 -21.80 58.56 42.90
C ASP A 597 -21.35 57.19 43.47
N ASN A 598 -20.08 57.23 43.92
CA ASN A 598 -19.30 56.34 44.81
C ASN A 598 -18.43 55.27 44.12
N GLU A 599 -17.11 55.47 44.03
CA GLU A 599 -16.13 55.24 45.13
C GLU A 599 -16.24 53.83 45.72
N ASP A 600 -15.36 52.92 45.31
CA ASP A 600 -14.28 52.45 46.20
C ASP A 600 -13.42 51.33 45.60
N GLU A 601 -12.14 51.66 45.58
CA GLU A 601 -10.93 50.85 45.66
C GLU A 601 -11.07 49.58 46.53
N PHE A 602 -10.61 48.41 46.07
CA PHE A 602 -9.91 47.46 46.96
C PHE A 602 -9.00 46.48 46.19
N VAL A 603 -7.71 46.76 46.29
CA VAL A 603 -6.57 45.89 46.00
C VAL A 603 -6.28 45.05 47.24
N TYR A 604 -6.03 43.74 47.12
CA TYR A 604 -5.07 42.97 47.95
C TYR A 604 -4.84 41.59 47.28
N ARG A 605 -3.69 41.32 46.63
CA ARG A 605 -2.40 40.81 47.14
C ARG A 605 -2.47 39.45 47.88
N LEU A 606 -1.81 38.47 47.24
CA LEU A 606 -0.88 37.45 47.78
C LEU A 606 -1.36 36.55 48.94
N LYS A 607 -1.49 35.26 48.64
CA LYS A 607 -0.59 34.21 49.15
C LYS A 607 -0.56 33.02 48.21
#